data_AF-A0A969YHR5-F1
#
_entry.id   AF-A0A969YHR5-F1
#
_cell.length_a   1.000
_cell.length_b   1.000
_cell.length_c   1.000
_cell.angle_alpha   90.00
_cell.angle_beta   90.00
_cell.angle_gamma   90.00
#
_symmetry.space_group_name_H-M   'P 1'
#
loop_
_entity.id
_entity.type
_entity.pdbx_description
1 polymer ?
#
loop_
_entity_poly.entity_id
_entity_poly.type
_entity_poly.pdbx_seq_one_letter_code
_entity_poly.pdbx_strand_id
1 'polypeptide(L)'
;MAERLKRGEALVRIGQTALRAPDGTYLPAVPLYIKVKASEVDKTEVSEGEHGLAADMAGVFAKKYKQYVDGTKPTKRTQKGKAS
;
A
#
# COMPACT_ATOMS: atom_id res chain seq x y z
N MET A 1 -21.89 -21.01 17.09
CA MET A 1 -20.88 -20.86 18.15
C MET A 1 -19.66 -20.20 17.53
N ALA A 2 -19.40 -18.92 17.81
CA ALA A 2 -18.17 -18.27 17.35
C ALA A 2 -17.05 -18.62 18.34
N GLU A 3 -16.03 -19.32 17.88
CA GLU A 3 -14.87 -19.64 18.72
C GLU A 3 -14.15 -18.34 19.12
N ARG A 4 -13.90 -18.16 20.42
CA ARG A 4 -13.24 -16.96 20.94
C ARG A 4 -11.72 -17.10 20.74
N LEU A 5 -11.12 -16.16 20.01
CA LEU A 5 -9.68 -16.15 19.76
C LEU A 5 -8.88 -15.99 21.05
N LYS A 6 -7.76 -16.70 21.17
CA LYS A 6 -6.83 -16.52 22.30
C LYS A 6 -5.99 -15.25 22.11
N ARG A 7 -5.40 -14.76 23.20
CA ARG A 7 -4.51 -13.60 23.17
C ARG A 7 -3.32 -13.90 22.27
N GLY A 8 -3.14 -13.10 21.21
CA GLY A 8 -2.05 -13.26 20.24
C GLY A 8 -2.42 -14.02 18.96
N GLU A 9 -3.67 -14.48 18.82
CA GLU A 9 -4.18 -15.08 17.58
C GLU A 9 -4.95 -14.03 16.75
N ALA A 10 -4.85 -14.14 15.43
CA ALA A 10 -5.63 -13.36 14.48
C ALA A 10 -6.28 -14.28 13.43
N LEU A 11 -7.45 -13.88 12.92
CA LEU A 11 -8.10 -14.55 11.80
C LEU A 11 -7.78 -13.82 10.51
N VAL A 12 -7.23 -14.54 9.54
CA VAL A 12 -6.99 -14.01 8.19
C VAL A 12 -7.94 -14.71 7.23
N ARG A 13 -8.64 -13.91 6.43
CA ARG A 13 -9.54 -14.43 5.40
C ARG A 13 -8.72 -14.98 4.24
N ILE A 14 -8.90 -16.27 3.94
CA ILE A 14 -8.19 -16.95 2.85
C ILE A 14 -9.06 -17.20 1.61
N GLY A 15 -10.38 -17.01 1.73
CA GLY A 15 -11.28 -17.23 0.61
C GLY A 15 -12.75 -17.13 0.97
N GLN A 16 -13.57 -17.73 0.13
CA GLN A 16 -15.02 -17.86 0.30
C GLN A 16 -15.50 -19.15 -0.33
N THR A 17 -16.44 -19.84 0.31
CA THR A 17 -17.14 -20.99 -0.27
C THR A 17 -18.39 -20.48 -0.98
N ALA A 18 -18.47 -20.70 -2.29
CA ALA A 18 -19.68 -20.45 -3.07
C ALA A 18 -20.27 -21.79 -3.53
N LEU A 19 -21.09 -22.39 -2.67
CA LEU A 19 -21.64 -23.72 -2.89
C LEU A 19 -22.98 -23.66 -3.62
N ARG A 20 -23.37 -24.81 -4.18
CA ARG A 20 -24.70 -25.05 -4.75
C ARG A 20 -25.50 -25.93 -3.80
N ALA A 21 -26.79 -25.69 -3.69
CA ALA A 21 -27.69 -26.65 -3.12
C ALA A 21 -27.95 -27.80 -4.12
N PRO A 22 -28.44 -28.97 -3.67
CA PRO A 22 -28.72 -30.11 -4.54
C PRO A 22 -29.73 -29.83 -5.66
N ASP A 23 -30.56 -28.80 -5.49
CA ASP A 23 -31.50 -28.28 -6.49
C ASP A 23 -30.85 -27.31 -7.51
N GLY A 24 -29.54 -27.07 -7.39
CA GLY A 24 -28.77 -26.16 -8.26
C GLY A 24 -28.80 -24.69 -7.84
N THR A 25 -29.56 -24.32 -6.80
CA THR A 25 -29.61 -22.93 -6.32
C THR A 25 -28.29 -22.53 -5.65
N TYR A 26 -27.99 -21.22 -5.65
CA TYR A 26 -26.80 -20.70 -4.99
C TYR A 26 -26.99 -20.70 -3.47
N LEU A 27 -26.07 -21.33 -2.74
CA LEU A 27 -25.99 -21.18 -1.28
C LEU A 27 -25.25 -19.88 -0.94
N PRO A 28 -25.52 -19.28 0.25
CA PRO A 28 -24.81 -18.10 0.69
C PRO A 28 -23.29 -18.27 0.64
N ALA A 29 -22.59 -17.25 0.13
CA ALA A 29 -21.14 -17.26 0.11
C ALA A 29 -20.61 -17.10 1.55
N VAL A 30 -19.97 -18.13 2.08
CA VAL A 30 -19.43 -18.12 3.45
C VAL A 30 -17.91 -17.86 3.39
N PRO A 31 -17.38 -16.83 4.07
CA PRO A 31 -15.95 -16.56 4.09
C PRO A 31 -15.17 -17.62 4.88
N LEU A 32 -13.98 -17.97 4.38
CA LEU A 32 -13.06 -18.91 5.03
C LEU A 32 -11.93 -18.15 5.72
N TYR A 33 -11.59 -18.58 6.94
CA TYR A 33 -10.52 -17.98 7.74
C TYR A 33 -9.55 -19.03 8.26
N ILE A 34 -8.29 -18.63 8.42
CA ILE A 34 -7.28 -19.40 9.15
C ILE A 34 -6.87 -18.63 10.41
N LYS A 35 -6.40 -19.36 11.42
CA LYS A 35 -5.74 -18.77 12.59
C LYS A 35 -4.25 -18.63 12.32
N VAL A 36 -3.73 -17.44 12.57
CA VAL A 36 -2.30 -17.12 12.49
C VAL A 36 -1.88 -16.37 13.75
N LYS A 37 -0.58 -16.23 13.97
CA LYS A 37 -0.08 -15.36 15.03
C LYS A 37 -0.35 -13.90 14.64
N ALA A 38 -0.86 -13.11 15.58
CA ALA A 38 -1.14 -11.69 15.36
C ALA A 38 0.13 -10.86 15.05
N SER A 39 1.32 -11.38 15.35
CA SER A 39 2.61 -10.77 14.98
C SER A 39 2.98 -10.97 13.51
N GLU A 40 2.38 -11.96 12.84
CA GLU A 40 2.66 -12.31 11.43
C GLU A 40 1.63 -11.67 10.47
N VAL A 41 0.61 -10.99 11.01
CA VAL A 41 -0.37 -10.25 10.21
C VAL A 41 0.12 -8.83 10.08
N ASP A 42 0.47 -8.45 8.85
CA ASP A 42 0.77 -7.07 8.55
C ASP A 42 -0.52 -6.24 8.67
N LYS A 43 -0.50 -5.24 9.54
CA LYS A 43 -1.68 -4.41 9.86
C LYS A 43 -1.74 -3.16 9.01
N THR A 44 -0.65 -2.82 8.35
CA THR A 44 -0.69 -1.86 7.28
C THR A 44 -1.43 -2.53 6.15
N GLU A 45 -2.64 -2.07 5.84
CA GLU A 45 -3.42 -2.48 4.66
C GLU A 45 -2.73 -2.10 3.33
N VAL A 46 -1.41 -1.92 3.37
CA VAL A 46 -0.52 -1.53 2.31
C VAL A 46 0.34 -2.75 2.03
N SER A 47 0.10 -3.36 0.88
CA SER A 47 0.96 -4.41 0.36
C SER A 47 2.38 -3.90 0.11
N GLU A 48 3.37 -4.78 0.13
CA GLU A 48 4.75 -4.42 -0.22
C GLU A 48 4.86 -3.75 -1.60
N GLY A 49 4.01 -4.16 -2.54
CA GLY A 49 3.91 -3.57 -3.87
C GLY A 49 3.41 -2.12 -3.85
N GLU A 50 2.43 -1.80 -3.01
CA GLU A 50 1.95 -0.43 -2.81
C GLU A 50 3.00 0.45 -2.14
N HIS A 51 3.78 -0.11 -1.21
CA HIS A 51 4.91 0.60 -0.61
C HIS A 51 6.00 0.92 -1.64
N GLY A 52 6.30 -0.01 -2.55
CA GLY A 52 7.23 0.21 -3.67
C GLY A 52 6.73 1.31 -4.61
N LEU A 53 5.46 1.23 -5.03
CA LEU A 53 4.83 2.24 -5.89
C LEU A 53 4.87 3.64 -5.25
N ALA A 54 4.55 3.74 -3.96
CA ALA A 54 4.58 5.00 -3.24
C ALA A 54 5.99 5.61 -3.19
N ALA A 55 7.02 4.77 -2.99
CA ALA A 55 8.42 5.21 -3.00
C ALA A 55 8.85 5.71 -4.39
N ASP A 56 8.46 5.01 -5.47
CA ASP A 56 8.77 5.41 -6.84
C ASP A 56 8.13 6.75 -7.21
N MET A 57 6.84 6.91 -6.88
CA MET A 57 6.11 8.16 -7.08
C MET A 57 6.77 9.32 -6.30
N ALA A 58 7.08 9.11 -5.02
CA ALA A 58 7.78 10.10 -4.20
C ALA A 58 9.14 10.48 -4.81
N GLY A 59 9.88 9.51 -5.36
CA GLY A 59 11.14 9.75 -6.07
C GLY A 59 11.00 10.64 -7.30
N VAL A 60 9.94 10.45 -8.10
CA VAL A 60 9.65 11.31 -9.26
C VAL A 60 9.35 12.75 -8.82
N PHE A 61 8.49 12.91 -7.80
CA PHE A 61 8.15 14.23 -7.29
C PHE A 61 9.36 14.95 -6.68
N ALA A 62 10.19 14.24 -5.92
CA ALA A 62 11.42 14.80 -5.35
C ALA A 62 12.39 15.29 -6.43
N LYS A 63 12.56 14.51 -7.52
CA LYS A 63 13.39 14.93 -8.67
C LYS A 63 12.83 16.19 -9.35
N LYS A 64 11.53 16.25 -9.56
CA LYS A 64 10.87 17.43 -10.15
C LYS A 64 10.98 18.67 -9.25
N TYR A 65 10.81 18.48 -7.95
CA TYR A 65 10.97 19.55 -6.97
C TYR A 65 12.42 20.06 -6.93
N LYS A 66 13.41 19.16 -6.98
CA LYS A 66 14.82 19.54 -7.10
C LYS A 66 15.09 20.37 -8.36
N GLN A 67 14.54 19.96 -9.52
CA GLN A 67 14.66 20.73 -10.77
C GLN A 67 14.09 22.14 -10.62
N TYR A 68 12.92 22.29 -9.99
CA TYR A 68 12.34 23.59 -9.69
C TYR A 68 13.26 24.44 -8.81
N VAL A 69 13.70 23.90 -7.67
CA VAL A 69 14.60 24.60 -6.73
C VAL A 69 15.89 25.03 -7.43
N ASP A 70 16.51 24.14 -8.20
CA ASP A 70 17.75 24.44 -8.92
C ASP A 70 17.55 25.50 -10.02
N GLY A 71 16.39 25.53 -10.68
CA GLY A 71 16.02 26.57 -11.65
C GLY A 71 15.72 27.94 -11.03
N THR A 72 15.28 27.98 -9.77
CA THR A 72 15.03 29.24 -9.04
C THR A 72 16.28 29.83 -8.40
N LYS A 73 17.41 29.11 -8.35
CA LYS A 73 18.67 29.65 -7.83
C LYS A 73 19.21 30.72 -8.78
N PRO A 74 19.50 31.94 -8.30
CA PRO A 74 20.10 32.97 -9.14
C PRO A 74 21.47 32.48 -9.63
N THR A 75 21.59 32.30 -10.95
CA THR A 75 22.86 31.94 -11.56
C THR A 75 23.82 33.13 -11.44
N LYS A 76 25.00 32.93 -10.83
CA LYS A 76 26.06 33.95 -10.65
C LYS A 76 26.71 34.42 -11.98
N ARG A 77 26.02 34.32 -13.13
CA ARG A 77 26.58 34.60 -14.46
C ARG A 77 26.25 35.99 -15.02
N THR A 78 25.41 36.79 -14.36
CA THR A 78 24.95 38.09 -14.92
C THR A 78 25.73 39.33 -14.43
N GLN A 79 26.83 39.18 -13.69
CA GLN A 79 27.67 40.32 -13.23
C GLN A 79 29.08 40.34 -13.84
N LYS A 80 29.21 40.30 -15.17
CA LYS A 80 30.52 40.58 -15.83
C LYS A 80 30.41 41.19 -17.23
N GLY A 81 29.38 41.99 -17.48
CA GLY A 81 29.11 42.55 -18.82
C GLY A 81 28.48 43.93 -18.83
N LYS A 82 28.78 44.81 -17.87
CA LYS A 82 28.54 46.26 -17.96
C LYS A 82 29.60 47.01 -17.15
N ALA A 83 30.76 47.19 -17.74
CA ALA A 83 31.66 48.30 -17.45
C ALA A 83 32.07 48.85 -18.82
N SER A 84 31.42 49.95 -19.20
CA SER A 84 31.77 50.83 -20.31
C SER A 84 32.15 52.17 -19.70
#